data_AF-A0A4Q0YWC6-F1
#
_entry.id   AF-A0A4Q0YWC6-F1
#
_cell.length_a   1.000
_cell.length_b   1.000
_cell.length_c   1.000
_cell.angle_alpha   90.00
_cell.angle_beta   90.00
_cell.angle_gamma   90.00
#
_symmetry.space_group_name_H-M   'P 1'
#
loop_
_entity.id
_entity.type
_entity.pdbx_description
1 polymer ?
#
loop_
_entity_poly.entity_id
_entity_poly.type
_entity_poly.pdbx_seq_one_letter_code
_entity_poly.pdbx_strand_id
1 'polypeptide(L)'
;ADPISVGKYFVNLIAKRPDLWNNSLTAVPHAMHKKVIEKIGYDSLVIPPLAQVKAILEGFSITAVELVDVIKTNRVRPEQHEFVNGRISAFDRIFGDQIEAIAYLLQCTDERGGFTDGDRDRDIIQQLRREEENTNE
;
A
#
# COMPACT_ATOMS: atom_id res chain seq x y z
N ALA A 1 11.17 -8.29 9.88
CA ALA A 1 11.21 -7.06 9.07
C ALA A 1 10.56 -5.95 9.88
N ASP A 2 11.01 -4.69 9.73
CA ASP A 2 10.38 -3.55 10.40
C ASP A 2 8.98 -3.29 9.81
N PRO A 3 8.06 -2.63 10.55
CA PRO A 3 6.68 -2.46 10.10
C PRO A 3 6.53 -1.62 8.81
N ILE A 4 7.44 -0.69 8.53
CA ILE A 4 7.41 0.10 7.27
C ILE A 4 7.70 -0.82 6.10
N SER A 5 8.73 -1.65 6.20
CA SER A 5 9.07 -2.62 5.16
C SER A 5 7.93 -3.61 4.91
N VAL A 6 7.24 -4.06 5.96
CA VAL A 6 6.07 -4.93 5.84
C VAL A 6 4.91 -4.21 5.14
N GLY A 7 4.62 -2.96 5.50
CA GLY A 7 3.57 -2.17 4.86
C GLY A 7 3.80 -1.98 3.35
N LYS A 8 5.02 -1.62 2.95
CA LYS A 8 5.40 -1.50 1.53
C LYS A 8 5.21 -2.81 0.76
N TYR A 9 5.67 -3.92 1.34
CA TYR A 9 5.49 -5.23 0.73
C TYR A 9 4.02 -5.61 0.61
N PHE A 10 3.22 -5.33 1.65
CA PHE A 10 1.79 -5.60 1.64
C PHE A 10 1.08 -4.84 0.51
N VAL A 11 1.38 -3.56 0.31
CA VAL A 11 0.81 -2.77 -0.80
C VAL A 11 1.15 -3.40 -2.16
N ASN A 12 2.41 -3.81 -2.38
CA ASN A 12 2.81 -4.49 -3.61
C ASN A 12 2.12 -5.84 -3.79
N LEU A 13 1.94 -6.60 -2.71
CA LEU A 13 1.25 -7.88 -2.73
C LEU A 13 -0.22 -7.72 -3.15
N ILE A 14 -0.95 -6.79 -2.54
CA ILE A 14 -2.37 -6.57 -2.86
C ILE A 14 -2.56 -5.96 -4.26
N ALA A 15 -1.58 -5.17 -4.73
CA ALA A 15 -1.54 -4.65 -6.10
C ALA A 15 -1.07 -5.70 -7.13
N LYS A 16 -1.02 -6.99 -6.77
CA LYS A 16 -0.64 -8.13 -7.63
C LYS A 16 0.79 -8.03 -8.20
N ARG A 17 1.70 -7.37 -7.47
CA ARG A 17 3.11 -7.19 -7.83
C ARG A 17 4.06 -7.70 -6.73
N PRO A 18 3.96 -8.98 -6.32
CA PRO A 18 4.87 -9.54 -5.31
C PRO A 18 6.33 -9.52 -5.75
N ASP A 19 6.59 -9.48 -7.06
CA ASP A 19 7.92 -9.35 -7.67
C ASP A 19 8.63 -8.04 -7.31
N LEU A 20 7.90 -7.01 -6.88
CA LEU A 20 8.48 -5.74 -6.41
C LEU A 20 8.97 -5.81 -4.95
N TRP A 21 8.68 -6.87 -4.20
CA TRP A 21 9.06 -7.00 -2.79
C TRP A 21 8.67 -5.73 -1.99
N ASN A 22 9.55 -5.17 -1.16
CA ASN A 22 9.31 -3.93 -0.42
C ASN A 22 9.77 -2.67 -1.17
N ASN A 23 10.07 -2.75 -2.48
CA ASN A 23 10.45 -1.59 -3.28
C ASN A 23 9.25 -0.65 -3.44
N SER A 24 9.49 0.64 -3.22
CA SER A 24 8.45 1.65 -3.14
C SER A 24 8.98 3.03 -3.53
N LEU A 25 8.15 3.83 -4.19
CA LEU A 25 8.43 5.25 -4.47
C LEU A 25 8.63 6.10 -3.20
N THR A 26 8.29 5.61 -2.00
CA THR A 26 8.61 6.29 -0.73
C THR A 26 10.12 6.39 -0.51
N ALA A 27 10.91 5.47 -1.05
CA ALA A 27 12.36 5.52 -0.98
C ALA A 27 12.94 6.09 -2.29
N VAL A 28 13.92 6.98 -2.15
CA VAL A 28 14.66 7.57 -3.27
C VAL A 28 16.05 6.95 -3.35
N PRO A 29 16.65 6.82 -4.55
CA PRO A 29 16.22 7.38 -5.84
C PRO A 29 15.24 6.51 -6.64
N HIS A 30 14.44 7.14 -7.49
CA HIS A 30 13.58 6.49 -8.48
C HIS A 30 13.61 7.25 -9.82
N ALA A 31 13.39 6.54 -10.93
CA ALA A 31 13.25 7.12 -12.26
C ALA A 31 11.86 6.84 -12.81
N MET A 32 11.23 7.84 -13.43
CA MET A 32 9.88 7.74 -13.98
C MET A 32 9.78 8.50 -15.29
N HIS A 33 9.17 7.88 -16.30
CA HIS A 33 8.92 8.51 -17.58
C HIS A 33 7.79 9.54 -17.47
N LYS A 34 7.92 10.72 -18.12
CA LYS A 34 6.92 11.80 -18.08
C LYS A 34 5.50 11.34 -18.35
N LYS A 35 5.31 10.51 -19.39
CA LYS A 35 4.02 9.88 -19.75
C LYS A 35 3.30 9.17 -18.60
N VAL A 36 4.05 8.61 -17.64
CA VAL A 36 3.46 7.95 -16.47
C VAL A 36 2.83 9.00 -15.57
N ILE A 37 3.56 10.08 -15.28
CA ILE A 37 3.09 11.20 -14.46
C ILE A 37 1.87 11.87 -15.08
N GLU A 38 1.91 12.13 -16.39
CA GLU A 38 0.78 12.70 -17.14
C GLU A 38 -0.48 11.82 -17.07
N LYS A 39 -0.31 10.50 -16.91
CA LYS A 39 -1.41 9.54 -16.82
C LYS A 39 -1.95 9.37 -15.40
N ILE A 40 -1.08 9.28 -14.39
CA ILE A 40 -1.50 9.08 -12.99
C ILE A 40 -1.86 10.39 -12.29
N GLY A 41 -1.53 11.53 -12.88
CA GLY A 41 -1.71 12.87 -12.32
C GLY A 41 -0.54 13.31 -11.44
N TYR A 42 -0.13 14.57 -11.57
CA TYR A 42 0.96 15.16 -10.80
C TYR A 42 0.69 15.17 -9.30
N ASP A 43 -0.55 15.44 -8.89
CA ASP A 43 -0.95 15.48 -7.48
C ASP A 43 -0.75 14.13 -6.78
N SER A 44 -0.84 13.02 -7.52
CA SER A 44 -0.59 11.68 -6.99
C SER A 44 0.84 11.51 -6.47
N LEU A 45 1.80 12.29 -6.98
CA LEU A 45 3.20 12.23 -6.55
C LEU A 45 3.41 12.73 -5.13
N VAL A 46 2.44 13.44 -4.55
CA VAL A 46 2.48 13.88 -3.14
C VAL A 46 2.43 12.67 -2.21
N ILE A 47 1.77 11.58 -2.62
CA ILE A 47 1.61 10.34 -1.86
C ILE A 47 2.28 9.22 -2.66
N PRO A 48 3.58 8.94 -2.43
CA PRO A 48 4.34 8.01 -3.27
C PRO A 48 3.73 6.62 -3.49
N PRO A 49 3.17 5.91 -2.47
CA PRO A 49 2.54 4.62 -2.70
C PRO A 49 1.26 4.73 -3.53
N LEU A 50 0.52 5.84 -3.45
CA LEU A 50 -0.66 6.08 -4.30
C LEU A 50 -0.25 6.24 -5.77
N ALA A 51 0.78 7.04 -6.05
CA ALA A 51 1.34 7.15 -7.40
C ALA A 51 1.78 5.79 -7.96
N GLN A 52 2.42 4.96 -7.14
CA GLN A 52 2.84 3.62 -7.53
C GLN A 52 1.65 2.72 -7.85
N VAL A 53 0.63 2.67 -6.99
CA VAL A 53 -0.58 1.88 -7.23
C VAL A 53 -1.31 2.34 -8.49
N LYS A 54 -1.45 3.66 -8.70
CA LYS A 54 -2.01 4.21 -9.94
C LYS A 54 -1.24 3.75 -11.17
N ALA A 55 0.10 3.80 -11.13
CA ALA A 55 0.93 3.37 -12.24
C ALA A 55 0.78 1.86 -12.53
N ILE A 56 0.65 1.03 -11.48
CA ILE A 56 0.38 -0.42 -11.62
C ILE A 56 -0.98 -0.65 -12.29
N LEU A 57 -2.02 0.01 -11.82
CA LEU A 57 -3.39 -0.17 -12.34
C LEU A 57 -3.54 0.32 -13.79
N GLU A 58 -2.78 1.35 -14.18
CA GLU A 58 -2.68 1.83 -15.57
C GLU A 58 -1.83 0.91 -16.47
N GLY A 59 -1.31 -0.20 -15.94
CA GLY A 59 -0.58 -1.22 -16.69
C GLY A 59 0.83 -0.79 -17.09
N PHE A 60 1.42 0.22 -16.43
CA PHE A 60 2.81 0.58 -16.70
C PHE A 60 3.79 -0.47 -16.17
N SER A 61 4.91 -0.64 -16.89
CA SER A 61 6.02 -1.45 -16.40
C SER A 61 6.73 -0.74 -15.26
N ILE A 62 6.97 -1.48 -14.17
CA ILE A 62 7.71 -1.03 -12.99
C ILE A 62 8.71 -2.13 -12.65
N THR A 63 9.97 -1.77 -12.46
CA THR A 63 11.06 -2.72 -12.21
C THR A 63 12.01 -2.19 -11.14
N ALA A 64 12.46 -3.05 -10.23
CA ALA A 64 13.57 -2.76 -9.34
C ALA A 64 14.88 -3.08 -10.09
N VAL A 65 15.58 -2.04 -10.57
CA VAL A 65 16.73 -2.19 -11.48
C VAL A 65 18.04 -2.41 -10.74
N GLU A 66 18.26 -1.67 -9.65
CA GLU A 66 19.52 -1.66 -8.92
C GLU A 66 19.27 -1.60 -7.42
N LEU A 67 20.12 -2.26 -6.64
CA LEU A 67 20.09 -2.17 -5.18
C LEU A 67 20.81 -0.90 -4.73
N VAL A 68 20.08 0.01 -4.08
CA VAL A 68 20.65 1.23 -3.49
C VAL A 68 20.45 1.18 -1.97
N ASP A 69 21.52 1.35 -1.19
CA ASP A 69 21.43 1.47 0.27
C ASP A 69 20.88 2.86 0.62
N VAL A 70 19.56 2.95 0.74
CA VAL A 70 18.85 4.19 1.06
C VAL A 70 18.84 4.50 2.56
N ILE A 71 19.23 3.56 3.42
CA ILE A 71 19.15 3.74 4.88
C ILE A 71 20.34 4.55 5.35
N LYS A 72 21.56 4.15 4.97
CA LYS A 72 22.78 4.85 5.41
C LYS A 72 22.90 6.26 4.87
N THR A 73 22.38 6.50 3.66
CA THR A 73 22.42 7.81 3.00
C THR A 73 21.28 8.73 3.43
N ASN A 74 20.25 8.20 4.11
CA ASN A 74 19.12 9.02 4.54
C ASN A 74 19.55 9.93 5.70
N ARG A 75 19.44 11.25 5.49
CA ARG A 75 19.74 12.23 6.53
C ARG A 75 18.76 12.09 7.69
N VAL A 76 19.27 11.84 8.89
CA VAL A 76 18.46 11.84 10.11
C VAL A 76 17.96 13.25 10.40
N ARG A 77 16.66 13.37 10.66
CA ARG A 77 15.99 14.62 11.01
C ARG A 77 15.30 14.43 12.35
N PRO A 78 15.81 15.01 13.45
CA PRO A 78 15.26 14.81 14.79
C PRO A 78 13.74 14.99 14.85
N GLU A 79 13.23 16.07 14.28
CA GLU A 79 11.80 16.40 14.29
C GLU A 79 10.92 15.37 13.56
N GLN A 80 11.50 14.55 12.68
CA GLN A 80 10.79 13.51 11.93
C GLN A 80 11.05 12.10 12.49
N HIS A 81 12.22 11.88 13.10
CA HIS A 81 12.75 10.55 13.45
C HIS A 81 12.76 10.29 14.96
N GLU A 82 12.61 11.32 15.80
CA GLU A 82 12.53 11.15 17.24
C GLU A 82 11.20 10.53 17.67
N PHE A 83 11.27 9.77 18.76
CA PHE A 83 10.09 9.28 19.45
C PHE A 83 9.51 10.39 20.32
N VAL A 84 8.34 10.89 19.94
CA VAL A 84 7.57 11.86 20.71
C VAL A 84 6.24 11.22 21.07
N ASN A 85 5.91 11.14 22.36
CA ASN A 85 4.68 10.51 22.87
C ASN A 85 4.45 9.07 22.35
N GLY A 86 5.52 8.29 22.26
CA GLY A 86 5.47 6.89 21.79
C GLY A 86 5.30 6.71 20.29
N ARG A 87 5.41 7.79 19.49
CA ARG A 87 5.28 7.75 18.03
C ARG A 87 6.45 8.42 17.33
N ILE A 88 6.72 8.01 16.10
CA ILE A 88 7.66 8.67 15.20
C ILE A 88 6.86 9.37 14.10
N SER A 89 6.98 10.69 13.95
CA SER A 89 6.17 11.44 12.96
C SER A 89 6.37 10.95 11.52
N ALA A 90 7.60 10.59 11.13
CA ALA A 90 7.87 10.00 9.82
C ALA A 90 7.13 8.68 9.63
N PHE A 91 7.07 7.85 10.68
CA PHE A 91 6.40 6.56 10.63
C PHE A 91 4.89 6.73 10.39
N ASP A 92 4.22 7.59 11.17
CA ASP A 92 2.79 7.84 11.04
C ASP A 92 2.42 8.34 9.63
N ARG A 93 3.23 9.24 9.08
CA ARG A 93 3.05 9.75 7.71
C ARG A 93 3.21 8.66 6.67
N ILE A 94 4.31 7.90 6.73
CA ILE A 94 4.56 6.81 5.77
C ILE A 94 3.43 5.79 5.82
N PHE A 95 2.94 5.46 7.02
CA PHE A 95 1.86 4.50 7.19
C PHE A 95 0.52 5.05 6.68
N GLY A 96 0.22 6.33 6.93
CA GLY A 96 -0.93 7.04 6.36
C GLY A 96 -0.93 7.01 4.83
N ASP A 97 0.21 7.30 4.20
CA ASP A 97 0.35 7.23 2.74
C ASP A 97 0.04 5.82 2.21
N GLN A 98 0.49 4.76 2.91
CA GLN A 98 0.15 3.38 2.51
C GLN A 98 -1.36 3.13 2.59
N ILE A 99 -2.04 3.61 3.64
CA ILE A 99 -3.49 3.46 3.80
C ILE A 99 -4.24 4.15 2.66
N GLU A 100 -3.81 5.34 2.26
CA GLU A 100 -4.42 6.04 1.12
C GLU A 100 -4.26 5.26 -0.20
N ALA A 101 -3.10 4.65 -0.41
CA ALA A 101 -2.88 3.79 -1.58
C ALA A 101 -3.77 2.54 -1.56
N ILE A 102 -3.96 1.91 -0.40
CA ILE A 102 -4.87 0.77 -0.21
C ILE A 102 -6.32 1.20 -0.47
N ALA A 103 -6.75 2.33 0.11
CA ALA A 103 -8.10 2.85 -0.08
C ALA A 103 -8.39 3.10 -1.57
N TYR A 104 -7.44 3.69 -2.30
CA TYR A 104 -7.56 3.90 -3.74
C TYR A 104 -7.65 2.58 -4.52
N LEU A 105 -6.83 1.58 -4.17
CA LEU A 105 -6.89 0.25 -4.80
C LEU A 105 -8.29 -0.37 -4.65
N LEU A 106 -8.85 -0.35 -3.44
CA LEU A 106 -10.17 -0.90 -3.16
C LEU A 106 -11.26 -0.14 -3.92
N GLN A 107 -11.15 1.18 -4.04
CA GLN A 107 -12.08 1.99 -4.86
C GLN A 107 -12.04 1.63 -6.35
N CYS A 108 -10.88 1.24 -6.87
CA CYS A 108 -10.71 0.86 -8.27
C CYS A 108 -11.04 -0.62 -8.56
N THR A 109 -11.27 -1.43 -7.52
CA THR A 109 -11.51 -2.86 -7.63
C THR A 109 -12.81 -3.24 -6.93
N ASP A 110 -12.73 -3.77 -5.71
CA ASP A 110 -13.84 -4.16 -4.86
C ASP A 110 -13.38 -4.21 -3.39
N GLU A 111 -14.28 -4.58 -2.48
CA GLU A 111 -13.99 -4.74 -1.05
C GLU A 111 -12.88 -5.75 -0.72
N ARG A 112 -12.54 -6.63 -1.69
CA ARG A 112 -11.51 -7.65 -1.56
C ARG A 112 -10.22 -7.29 -2.29
N GLY A 113 -10.13 -6.12 -2.94
CA GLY A 113 -8.96 -5.75 -3.74
C GLY A 113 -8.78 -6.62 -4.99
N GLY A 114 -9.88 -7.13 -5.58
CA GLY A 114 -9.82 -8.03 -6.73
C GLY A 114 -9.23 -9.41 -6.38
N PHE A 115 -9.35 -9.85 -5.13
CA PHE A 115 -9.03 -11.22 -4.72
C PHE A 115 -10.31 -12.07 -4.71
N THR A 116 -10.23 -13.27 -5.28
CA THR A 116 -11.34 -14.24 -5.21
C THR A 116 -11.73 -14.56 -3.77
N ASP A 117 -12.99 -14.88 -3.56
CA ASP A 117 -13.45 -15.48 -2.31
C ASP A 117 -13.17 -16.98 -2.20
N GLY A 118 -12.64 -17.57 -3.27
CA GLY A 118 -12.50 -19.02 -3.42
C GLY A 118 -13.87 -19.68 -3.44
N ASP A 119 -13.94 -20.91 -2.96
CA ASP A 119 -15.16 -21.71 -2.93
C ASP A 119 -15.88 -21.62 -1.56
N ARG A 120 -15.75 -20.48 -0.87
CA ARG A 120 -16.40 -20.30 0.44
C ARG A 120 -17.89 -20.10 0.25
N ASP A 121 -18.67 -21.00 0.84
CA ASP A 121 -20.11 -20.82 0.96
C ASP A 121 -20.43 -19.79 2.06
N ARG A 122 -20.69 -18.55 1.62
CA ARG A 122 -21.04 -17.42 2.50
C ARG A 122 -22.45 -17.53 3.05
N ASP A 123 -23.33 -18.28 2.39
CA ASP A 123 -24.74 -18.38 2.74
C ASP A 123 -24.93 -19.14 4.06
N ILE A 124 -24.09 -20.16 4.31
CA ILE A 124 -24.07 -20.89 5.59
C ILE A 124 -23.81 -19.95 6.77
N ILE A 125 -22.87 -19.00 6.64
CA ILE A 125 -22.56 -18.05 7.71
C ILE A 125 -23.74 -17.11 7.97
N GLN A 126 -24.43 -16.67 6.92
CA GLN A 126 -25.62 -15.82 7.07
C GLN A 126 -26.78 -16.59 7.70
N GLN A 127 -26.94 -17.87 7.36
CA GLN A 127 -27.94 -18.73 7.98
C GLN A 127 -27.67 -18.91 9.48
N LEU A 128 -26.45 -19.25 9.87
CA LEU A 128 -26.08 -19.42 11.28
C LEU A 128 -26.30 -18.14 12.10
N ARG A 129 -25.98 -16.97 11.55
CA ARG A 129 -26.22 -15.69 12.23
C ARG A 129 -27.71 -15.45 12.50
N ARG A 130 -28.58 -15.74 11.52
CA ARG A 130 -30.04 -15.63 11.69
C ARG A 130 -30.56 -16.60 12.74
N GLU A 131 -30.03 -17.82 12.78
CA GLU A 131 -30.39 -18.83 13.79
C GLU A 131 -29.98 -18.39 15.21
N GLU A 132 -28.80 -17.79 15.38
CA GLU A 132 -28.35 -17.21 16.66
C GLU A 132 -29.22 -16.03 17.11
N GLU A 133 -29.59 -15.13 16.20
CA GLU A 133 -30.50 -14.00 16.50
C GLU A 133 -31.87 -14.49 16.96
N ASN A 134 -32.44 -15.50 16.28
CA ASN A 134 -33.75 -16.07 16.62
C ASN A 134 -33.75 -16.89 17.93
N THR A 135 -32.60 -17.35 18.40
CA THR A 135 -32.49 -18.11 19.67
C THR A 135 -32.34 -17.19 20.89
N ASN A 136 -32.03 -15.91 20.65
CA ASN A 136 -31.88 -14.89 21.68
C ASN A 136 -33.13 -14.02 21.89
N GLU A 137 -34.24 -14.32 21.20
CA GLU A 137 -35.60 -13.81 21.45
C GLU A 137 -36.42 -14.79 22.31
#